data_AF-A0A5M8A5N6-F1
#
_entry.id   AF-A0A5M8A5N6-F1
#
_cell.length_a   1.000
_cell.length_b   1.000
_cell.length_c   1.000
_cell.angle_alpha   90.00
_cell.angle_beta   90.00
_cell.angle_gamma   90.00
#
_symmetry.space_group_name_H-M   'P 1'
#
loop_
_entity.id
_entity.type
_entity.pdbx_description
1 polymer ?
#
loop_
_entity_poly.entity_id
_entity_poly.type
_entity_poly.pdbx_seq_one_letter_code
_entity_poly.pdbx_strand_id
1 'polypeptide(L)'
;MDIGIGVVLICVASMFITWLVFGKNLTDTRTAKFLYWIKSSVFMGVLVFAWIAYKEPALGFVPTIAIAMALSGFVNLVRSQWAFLFP
;
A
#
# COMPACT_ATOMS: atom_id res chain seq x y z
N MET A 1 5.68 -13.38 -15.29
CA MET A 1 6.17 -12.37 -14.32
C MET A 1 6.22 -13.04 -12.96
N ASP A 2 7.38 -12.96 -12.32
CA ASP A 2 7.60 -13.45 -10.95
C ASP A 2 6.67 -12.75 -9.95
N ILE A 3 6.28 -13.45 -8.88
CA ILE A 3 5.37 -12.91 -7.87
C ILE A 3 5.95 -11.66 -7.21
N GLY A 4 7.25 -11.68 -6.88
CA GLY A 4 7.96 -10.57 -6.25
C GLY A 4 8.03 -9.35 -7.16
N ILE A 5 8.33 -9.55 -8.45
CA ILE A 5 8.35 -8.45 -9.43
C ILE A 5 6.98 -7.76 -9.51
N GLY A 6 5.89 -8.55 -9.53
CA GLY A 6 4.54 -7.98 -9.56
C GLY A 6 4.18 -7.19 -8.31
N VAL A 7 4.55 -7.71 -7.13
CA VAL A 7 4.36 -6.99 -5.86
C VAL A 7 5.12 -5.67 -5.86
N VAL A 8 6.37 -5.64 -6.31
CA VAL A 8 7.18 -4.41 -6.37
C VAL A 8 6.54 -3.38 -7.31
N LEU A 9 6.09 -3.80 -8.50
CA LEU A 9 5.43 -2.91 -9.45
C LEU A 9 4.12 -2.33 -8.87
N ILE A 10 3.33 -3.16 -8.20
CA ILE A 10 2.10 -2.72 -7.52
C ILE A 10 2.44 -1.72 -6.42
N CYS A 11 3.47 -1.97 -5.62
CA CYS A 11 3.91 -1.05 -4.58
C CYS A 11 4.28 0.32 -5.18
N VAL A 12 5.17 0.35 -6.18
CA VAL A 12 5.61 1.62 -6.80
C VAL A 12 4.43 2.37 -7.45
N ALA A 13 3.61 1.68 -8.24
CA ALA A 13 2.47 2.30 -8.92
C ALA A 13 1.43 2.81 -7.92
N SER A 14 1.09 2.02 -6.91
CA SER A 14 0.10 2.42 -5.90
C SER A 14 0.60 3.56 -5.02
N MET A 15 1.88 3.63 -4.68
CA MET A 15 2.46 4.77 -3.96
C MET A 15 2.30 6.07 -4.76
N PHE A 16 2.55 6.04 -6.07
CA PHE A 16 2.38 7.20 -6.94
C PHE A 16 0.91 7.63 -7.06
N ILE A 17 0.00 6.66 -7.30
CA ILE A 17 -1.44 6.93 -7.41
C ILE A 17 -2.00 7.49 -6.10
N THR A 18 -1.70 6.86 -4.97
CA THR A 18 -2.21 7.29 -3.65
C THR A 18 -1.63 8.64 -3.23
N TRP A 19 -0.42 8.99 -3.66
CA TRP A 19 0.11 10.35 -3.52
C TRP A 19 -0.70 11.37 -4.32
N LEU A 20 -0.98 11.10 -5.61
CA LEU A 20 -1.78 12.01 -6.43
C LEU A 20 -3.22 12.17 -5.95
N VAL A 21 -3.85 11.08 -5.48
CA VAL A 21 -5.27 11.06 -5.11
C VAL A 21 -5.50 11.53 -3.67
N PHE A 22 -4.69 11.06 -2.71
CA PHE A 22 -4.91 11.34 -1.29
C PHE A 22 -3.90 12.35 -0.71
N GLY A 23 -2.77 12.59 -1.37
CA GLY A 23 -1.65 13.40 -0.85
C GLY A 23 -1.80 14.90 -1.07
N LYS A 24 -2.46 15.33 -2.16
CA LYS A 24 -2.50 16.74 -2.61
C LYS A 24 -3.13 17.74 -1.64
N ASN A 25 -4.01 17.29 -0.75
CA ASN A 25 -4.75 18.15 0.18
C ASN A 25 -4.46 17.79 1.65
N LEU A 26 -3.30 17.20 1.96
CA LEU A 26 -2.97 16.91 3.35
C LEU A 26 -2.70 18.19 4.12
N THR A 27 -3.58 18.48 5.07
CA THR A 27 -3.26 19.38 6.17
C THR A 27 -2.25 18.70 7.09
N ASP A 28 -1.34 19.48 7.67
CA ASP A 28 -0.26 18.98 8.54
C ASP A 28 -0.76 18.58 9.94
N THR A 29 -1.86 17.81 9.99
CA THR A 29 -2.45 17.29 11.22
C THR A 29 -2.15 15.80 11.36
N ARG A 30 -1.92 15.36 12.61
CA ARG A 30 -1.69 13.93 12.92
C ARG A 30 -2.81 13.03 12.38
N THR A 31 -4.05 13.52 12.43
CA THR A 31 -5.23 12.81 11.92
C THR A 31 -5.22 12.65 10.40
N ALA A 32 -4.87 13.71 9.65
CA ALA A 32 -4.76 13.63 8.19
C ALA A 32 -3.66 12.65 7.76
N LYS A 33 -2.51 12.67 8.44
CA LYS A 33 -1.40 11.72 8.20
C LYS A 33 -1.80 10.27 8.46
N PHE A 34 -2.52 10.02 9.55
CA PHE A 34 -3.03 8.68 9.88
C PHE A 34 -4.07 8.19 8.86
N LEU A 35 -5.02 9.05 8.47
CA LEU A 35 -6.03 8.72 7.45
C LEU A 35 -5.38 8.46 6.09
N TYR A 36 -4.37 9.24 5.73
CA TYR A 36 -3.60 9.04 4.51
C TYR A 36 -2.91 7.67 4.50
N TRP A 37 -2.25 7.32 5.61
CA TRP A 37 -1.58 6.03 5.77
C TRP A 37 -2.58 4.87 5.65
N ILE A 38 -3.73 4.92 6.34
CA ILE A 38 -4.77 3.87 6.25
C ILE A 38 -5.27 3.74 4.81
N LYS A 39 -5.70 4.84 4.18
CA LYS A 39 -6.26 4.80 2.82
C LYS A 39 -5.27 4.24 1.81
N SER A 40 -4.02 4.66 1.91
CA SER A 40 -2.95 4.16 1.02
C SER A 40 -2.65 2.67 1.27
N SER A 41 -2.67 2.24 2.53
CA SER A 41 -2.41 0.85 2.93
C SER A 41 -3.53 -0.08 2.48
N VAL A 42 -4.80 0.33 2.61
CA VAL A 42 -5.95 -0.46 2.14
C VAL A 42 -5.92 -0.57 0.62
N PHE A 43 -5.69 0.54 -0.09
CA PHE A 43 -5.63 0.52 -1.56
C PHE A 43 -4.53 -0.41 -2.08
N MET A 44 -3.31 -0.28 -1.57
CA MET A 44 -2.20 -1.17 -1.93
C MET A 44 -2.49 -2.62 -1.49
N GLY A 45 -3.08 -2.81 -0.30
CA GLY A 45 -3.42 -4.13 0.23
C GLY A 45 -4.37 -4.89 -0.66
N VAL A 46 -5.40 -4.25 -1.20
CA VAL A 46 -6.34 -4.87 -2.15
C VAL A 46 -5.62 -5.30 -3.43
N LEU A 47 -4.73 -4.46 -3.97
CA LEU A 47 -3.99 -4.78 -5.19
C LEU A 47 -3.00 -5.94 -4.99
N VAL A 48 -2.25 -5.91 -3.88
CA VAL A 48 -1.32 -6.98 -3.52
C VAL A 48 -2.08 -8.28 -3.24
N PHE A 49 -3.21 -8.20 -2.53
CA PHE A 49 -4.10 -9.35 -2.30
C PHE A 49 -4.55 -9.96 -3.63
N ALA A 50 -5.07 -9.15 -4.55
CA ALA A 50 -5.53 -9.64 -5.85
C ALA A 50 -4.40 -10.31 -6.65
N TRP A 51 -3.18 -9.76 -6.59
CA TRP A 51 -2.02 -10.33 -7.25
C TRP A 51 -1.57 -11.66 -6.65
N ILE A 52 -1.45 -11.73 -5.32
CA ILE A 52 -1.06 -12.97 -4.62
C ILE A 52 -2.13 -14.03 -4.81
N ALA A 53 -3.42 -13.69 -4.66
CA ALA A 53 -4.52 -14.64 -4.85
C ALA A 53 -4.57 -15.19 -6.28
N TYR A 54 -4.19 -14.38 -7.28
CA TYR A 54 -4.08 -14.81 -8.67
C TYR A 54 -2.86 -15.71 -8.93
N LYS A 55 -1.72 -15.41 -8.31
CA LYS A 55 -0.46 -16.15 -8.54
C LYS A 55 -0.30 -17.40 -7.69
N GLU A 56 -0.78 -17.37 -6.46
CA GLU A 56 -0.61 -18.40 -5.44
C GLU A 56 -1.96 -18.72 -4.78
N PRO A 57 -2.94 -19.28 -5.53
CA PRO A 57 -4.24 -19.62 -4.97
C PRO A 57 -4.15 -20.66 -3.85
N ALA A 58 -3.07 -21.47 -3.83
CA ALA A 58 -2.82 -22.50 -2.83
C ALA A 58 -2.51 -21.95 -1.43
N LEU A 59 -2.09 -20.68 -1.31
CA LEU A 59 -1.88 -20.04 0.00
C LEU A 59 -3.18 -19.95 0.80
N GLY A 60 -4.32 -19.85 0.13
CA GLY A 60 -5.61 -19.65 0.78
C GLY A 60 -5.86 -18.19 1.18
N PHE A 61 -7.13 -17.87 1.44
CA PHE A 61 -7.61 -16.49 1.54
C PHE A 61 -7.05 -15.73 2.75
N VAL A 62 -7.11 -16.32 3.94
CA VAL A 62 -6.70 -15.69 5.20
C VAL A 62 -5.21 -15.28 5.21
N PRO A 63 -4.25 -16.16 4.92
CA PRO A 63 -2.83 -15.77 4.90
C PRO A 63 -2.53 -14.78 3.78
N THR A 64 -3.21 -14.88 2.64
CA THR A 64 -3.04 -13.93 1.53
C THR A 64 -3.45 -12.51 1.93
N ILE A 65 -4.58 -12.36 2.64
CA ILE A 65 -4.99 -11.06 3.20
C ILE A 65 -3.98 -10.57 4.23
N ALA A 66 -3.55 -11.44 5.15
CA ALA A 66 -2.62 -11.05 6.20
C ALA A 66 -1.30 -10.53 5.62
N ILE A 67 -0.72 -11.25 4.65
CA ILE A 67 0.52 -10.85 3.96
C ILE A 67 0.31 -9.53 3.21
N ALA A 68 -0.77 -9.42 2.43
CA ALA A 68 -1.04 -8.23 1.64
C ALA A 68 -1.21 -6.98 2.50
N MET A 69 -1.96 -7.08 3.60
CA MET A 69 -2.19 -5.97 4.52
C MET A 69 -0.94 -5.62 5.34
N ALA A 70 -0.20 -6.61 5.82
CA ALA A 70 1.05 -6.39 6.56
C ALA A 70 2.09 -5.69 5.69
N LEU A 71 2.29 -6.18 4.46
CA LEU A 71 3.23 -5.58 3.51
C LEU A 71 2.80 -4.15 3.16
N SER A 72 1.52 -3.94 2.83
CA SER A 72 1.01 -2.64 2.41
C SER A 72 1.05 -1.60 3.53
N GLY A 73 0.75 -2.04 4.76
CA GLY A 73 0.86 -1.22 5.96
C GLY A 73 2.31 -0.81 6.22
N PHE A 74 3.25 -1.74 6.15
CA PHE A 74 4.68 -1.48 6.36
C PHE A 74 5.25 -0.53 5.29
N VAL A 75 5.01 -0.82 4.01
CA VAL A 75 5.50 -0.02 2.88
C VAL A 75 4.97 1.42 2.96
N ASN A 76 3.67 1.59 3.25
CA ASN A 76 3.11 2.94 3.39
C ASN A 76 3.51 3.62 4.70
N LEU A 77 3.80 2.87 5.77
CA LEU A 77 4.31 3.45 7.01
C LEU A 77 5.68 4.07 6.76
N VAL A 78 6.59 3.33 6.12
CA VAL A 78 7.90 3.83 5.70
C VAL A 78 7.70 5.06 4.81
N ARG A 79 6.93 4.94 3.72
CA ARG A 79 6.69 6.07 2.81
C ARG A 79 6.14 7.31 3.51
N SER A 80 5.21 7.13 4.44
CA SER A 80 4.61 8.24 5.16
C SER A 80 5.63 9.05 5.95
N GLN A 81 6.70 8.42 6.48
CA GLN A 81 7.77 9.18 7.13
C GLN A 81 8.50 10.12 6.14
N TRP A 82 8.59 9.75 4.87
CA TRP A 82 9.32 10.48 3.83
C TRP A 82 8.44 11.47 3.08
N ALA A 83 7.17 11.13 2.84
CA ALA A 83 6.19 11.99 2.19
C ALA A 83 5.88 13.27 2.99
N PHE A 84 6.25 13.32 4.27
CA PHE A 84 6.12 14.49 5.13
C PHE A 84 7.45 15.25 5.35
N LEU A 85 8.55 14.83 4.70
CA LEU A 85 9.82 15.58 4.68
C LEU A 85 9.87 16.63 3.57
N PHE A 86 9.06 16.46 2.52
CA PHE A 86 8.94 17.42 1.41
C PHE A 86 7.55 18.07 1.48
N PRO A 87 7.45 19.31 2.02
CA PRO A 87 6.23 20.10 1.94
C PRO A 87 5.88 20.49 0.50
#